data_AF-A0A4S8IYB6-F1
#
_entry.id   AF-A0A4S8IYB6-F1
#
_cell.length_a   1.000
_cell.length_b   1.000
_cell.length_c   1.000
_cell.angle_alpha   90.00
_cell.angle_beta   90.00
_cell.angle_gamma   90.00
#
_symmetry.space_group_name_H-M   'P 1'
#
loop_
_entity.id
_entity.type
_entity.pdbx_description
1 polymer ?
#
loop_
_entity_poly.entity_id
_entity_poly.type
_entity_poly.pdbx_seq_one_letter_code
_entity_poly.pdbx_strand_id
1 'polypeptide(L)'
;MARGPLSLVSLLGEERFSYSFAFDDTTTGLLFGSSTNPSPQAACTPFVNSHSPLYYLSLQGISVGATLLPIPTTTLALKPNGTGGLVIDSGTTFTPLTDPAYAMLMQAFVSQMDLPVVAVSGYVLCFSLPPDPSGVAVPSLAFHFDGADMTSRRRTTCLWIRVTAGCAWRS
;
A
#
# COMPACT_ATOMS: atom_id res chain seq x y z
N MET A 1 -14.78 -3.08 5.57
CA MET A 1 -15.43 -1.76 5.75
C MET A 1 -15.83 -1.10 4.44
N ALA A 2 -16.29 -1.87 3.43
CA ALA A 2 -16.60 -1.33 2.10
C ALA A 2 -17.73 -0.29 2.13
N ARG A 3 -17.89 0.49 1.06
CA ARG A 3 -18.95 1.48 0.88
C ARG A 3 -20.27 0.81 0.55
N GLY A 4 -21.37 1.37 1.04
CA GLY A 4 -22.72 0.93 0.69
C GLY A 4 -23.69 1.03 1.85
N PRO A 5 -25.00 0.95 1.58
CA PRO A 5 -26.04 1.19 2.60
C PRO A 5 -26.01 0.17 3.75
N LEU A 6 -25.51 -1.04 3.50
CA LEU A 6 -25.35 -2.09 4.51
C LEU A 6 -23.94 -2.14 5.13
N SER A 7 -23.08 -1.17 4.81
CA SER A 7 -21.78 -1.09 5.45
C SER A 7 -21.92 -0.70 6.91
N LEU A 8 -21.03 -1.19 7.78
CA LEU A 8 -21.04 -0.83 9.20
C LEU A 8 -20.97 0.69 9.42
N VAL A 9 -20.20 1.40 8.59
CA VAL A 9 -20.10 2.87 8.63
C VAL A 9 -21.48 3.49 8.40
N SER A 10 -22.20 3.06 7.37
CA SER A 10 -23.55 3.55 7.05
C SER A 10 -24.60 3.12 8.08
N LEU A 11 -24.53 1.89 8.60
CA LEU A 11 -25.45 1.40 9.63
C LEU A 11 -25.32 2.15 10.95
N LEU A 12 -24.12 2.65 11.26
CA LEU A 12 -23.88 3.51 12.42
C LEU A 12 -24.27 4.98 12.18
N GLY A 13 -24.69 5.33 10.96
CA GLY A 13 -24.99 6.73 10.59
C GLY A 13 -23.74 7.61 10.52
N GLU A 14 -22.57 7.00 10.40
CA GLU A 14 -21.28 7.69 10.36
C GLU A 14 -20.80 7.84 8.92
N GLU A 15 -19.93 8.82 8.69
CA GLU A 15 -19.36 9.09 7.36
C GLU A 15 -17.87 8.78 7.29
N ARG A 16 -17.26 8.51 8.45
CA ARG A 16 -15.82 8.33 8.60
C ARG A 16 -15.49 7.23 9.58
N PHE A 17 -14.39 6.56 9.28
CA PHE A 17 -13.78 5.56 10.14
C PHE A 17 -12.26 5.66 10.00
N SER A 18 -11.54 5.21 11.03
CA SER A 18 -10.09 5.05 11.00
C SER A 18 -9.71 3.74 11.63
N TYR A 19 -8.69 3.08 11.11
CA TYR A 19 -8.21 1.82 11.63
C TYR A 19 -6.69 1.83 11.74
N SER A 20 -6.19 1.08 12.70
CA SER A 20 -4.76 0.85 12.91
C SER A 20 -4.49 -0.64 12.93
N PHE A 21 -3.33 -1.04 12.45
CA PHE A 21 -2.86 -2.43 12.49
C PHE A 21 -1.54 -2.50 13.26
N ALA A 22 -1.43 -3.51 14.10
CA ALA A 22 -0.18 -3.91 14.71
C ALA A 22 0.28 -5.24 14.08
N PHE A 23 1.59 -5.47 14.14
CA PHE A 23 2.20 -6.71 13.66
C PHE A 23 2.50 -7.71 14.78
N ASP A 24 2.23 -7.30 16.02
CA ASP A 24 2.33 -8.11 17.23
C ASP A 24 0.92 -8.26 17.85
N ASP A 25 0.85 -8.87 19.03
CA ASP A 25 -0.40 -9.09 19.75
C ASP A 25 -0.99 -7.81 20.38
N THR A 26 -0.52 -6.63 19.96
CA THR A 26 -1.07 -5.35 20.42
C THR A 26 -2.48 -5.17 19.88
N THR A 27 -3.43 -4.97 20.80
CA THR A 27 -4.80 -4.59 20.46
C THR A 27 -4.81 -3.22 19.78
N THR A 28 -5.28 -3.19 18.53
CA THR A 28 -5.49 -1.95 17.77
C THR A 28 -6.97 -1.58 17.66
N GLY A 29 -7.22 -0.30 17.35
CA GLY A 29 -8.57 0.26 17.33
C GLY A 29 -9.14 0.44 15.93
N LEU A 30 -10.45 0.25 15.83
CA LEU A 30 -11.31 0.75 14.75
C LEU A 30 -12.19 1.85 15.35
N LEU A 31 -12.02 3.07 14.88
CA LEU A 31 -12.73 4.26 15.36
C LEU A 31 -13.71 4.75 14.29
N PHE A 32 -14.77 5.41 14.73
CA PHE A 32 -15.82 5.96 13.87
C PHE A 32 -16.11 7.41 14.23
N GLY A 33 -16.65 8.15 13.26
CA GLY A 33 -17.19 9.49 13.49
C GLY A 33 -16.16 10.50 14.02
N SER A 34 -16.56 11.31 14.99
CA SER A 34 -15.74 12.38 15.57
C SER A 34 -14.41 11.95 16.17
N SER A 35 -14.25 10.66 16.46
CA SER A 35 -13.03 10.09 17.03
C SER A 35 -11.94 9.82 15.98
N THR A 36 -12.20 10.06 14.68
CA THR A 36 -11.27 9.73 13.60
C THR A 36 -10.45 10.92 13.11
N ASN A 37 -10.26 11.95 13.94
CA ASN A 37 -9.53 13.14 13.52
C ASN A 37 -8.07 12.75 13.21
N PRO A 38 -7.59 12.97 11.98
CA PRO A 38 -6.23 12.62 11.62
C PRO A 38 -5.25 13.53 12.36
N SER A 39 -4.05 13.00 12.61
CA SER A 39 -2.95 13.83 13.07
C SER A 39 -2.69 14.97 12.08
N PRO A 40 -2.28 16.17 12.52
CA PRO A 40 -1.81 17.24 11.64
C PRO A 40 -0.66 16.83 10.71
N GLN A 41 0.07 15.76 11.05
CA GLN A 41 1.14 15.21 10.19
C GLN A 41 0.65 14.12 9.22
N ALA A 42 -0.64 13.82 9.19
CA ALA A 42 -1.19 12.80 8.29
C ALA A 42 -1.18 13.30 6.85
N ALA A 43 -0.65 12.48 5.95
CA ALA A 43 -0.83 12.68 4.51
C ALA A 43 -2.23 12.22 4.10
N CYS A 44 -2.87 12.96 3.21
CA CYS A 44 -4.21 12.66 2.71
C CYS A 44 -4.18 12.59 1.18
N THR A 45 -4.93 11.64 0.62
CA THR A 45 -5.14 11.48 -0.82
C THR A 45 -6.64 11.33 -1.05
N PRO A 46 -7.20 11.92 -2.13
CA PRO A 46 -8.61 11.73 -2.46
C PRO A 46 -8.91 10.29 -2.84
N PHE A 47 -10.15 9.85 -2.57
CA PHE A 47 -10.68 8.63 -3.17
C PHE A 47 -11.02 8.86 -4.64
N VAL A 48 -10.71 7.87 -5.47
CA VAL A 48 -11.15 7.86 -6.87
C VAL A 48 -12.64 7.53 -6.92
N ASN A 49 -13.39 8.30 -7.70
CA ASN A 49 -14.81 8.01 -7.90
C ASN A 49 -14.98 6.71 -8.70
N SER A 50 -15.72 5.76 -8.12
CA SER A 50 -15.97 4.45 -8.70
C SER A 50 -17.37 3.98 -8.29
N HIS A 51 -18.02 3.21 -9.17
CA HIS A 51 -19.29 2.52 -8.87
C HIS A 51 -19.08 1.30 -7.96
N SER A 52 -17.83 0.92 -7.68
CA SER A 52 -17.50 -0.16 -6.76
C SER A 52 -17.71 0.24 -5.30
N PRO A 53 -18.10 -0.71 -4.43
CA PRO A 53 -18.10 -0.50 -2.98
C PRO A 53 -16.67 -0.39 -2.40
N LEU A 54 -15.63 -0.70 -3.17
CA LEU A 54 -14.25 -0.64 -2.70
C LEU A 54 -13.69 0.79 -2.69
N TYR A 55 -12.71 1.05 -1.83
CA TYR A 55 -12.01 2.34 -1.77
C TYR A 55 -10.84 2.36 -2.73
N TYR A 56 -11.00 3.08 -3.83
CA TYR A 56 -9.95 3.27 -4.82
C TYR A 56 -9.10 4.50 -4.51
N LEU A 57 -7.79 4.38 -4.68
CA LEU A 57 -6.83 5.47 -4.65
C LEU A 57 -6.16 5.64 -6.01
N SER A 58 -5.70 6.87 -6.26
CA SER A 58 -4.97 7.21 -7.48
C SER A 58 -3.47 7.01 -7.25
N LEU A 59 -2.94 5.84 -7.67
CA LEU A 59 -1.51 5.56 -7.61
C LEU A 59 -0.81 6.12 -8.85
N GLN A 60 0.09 7.08 -8.64
CA GLN A 60 0.83 7.79 -9.67
C GLN A 60 2.17 7.12 -10.00
N GLY A 61 2.77 6.42 -9.03
CA GLY A 61 4.05 5.76 -9.23
C GLY A 61 4.50 4.96 -8.02
N ILE A 62 5.57 4.19 -8.23
CA ILE A 62 6.23 3.39 -7.19
C ILE A 62 7.72 3.68 -7.29
N SER A 63 8.38 3.89 -6.14
CA SER A 63 9.84 4.07 -6.07
C SER A 63 10.51 3.04 -5.18
N VAL A 64 11.71 2.62 -5.59
CA VAL A 64 12.62 1.78 -4.78
C VAL A 64 13.91 2.57 -4.53
N GLY A 65 14.21 2.82 -3.26
CA GLY A 65 15.23 3.79 -2.86
C GLY A 65 14.87 5.17 -3.41
N ALA A 66 15.81 5.78 -4.15
CA ALA A 66 15.60 7.05 -4.85
C ALA A 66 15.11 6.87 -6.31
N THR A 67 14.86 5.63 -6.75
CA THR A 67 14.55 5.33 -8.15
C THR A 67 13.04 5.19 -8.37
N LEU A 68 12.45 6.11 -9.14
CA LEU A 68 11.08 5.98 -9.64
C LEU A 68 11.04 4.90 -10.72
N LEU A 69 10.16 3.91 -10.55
CA LEU A 69 10.02 2.82 -11.52
C LEU A 69 9.35 3.33 -12.80
N PRO A 70 9.79 2.89 -14.00
CA PRO A 70 9.23 3.31 -15.28
C PRO A 70 7.90 2.57 -15.60
N ILE A 71 7.00 2.51 -14.62
CA ILE A 71 5.68 1.89 -14.78
C ILE A 71 4.76 2.92 -15.45
N PRO A 72 4.15 2.60 -16.61
CA PRO A 72 3.19 3.51 -17.23
C PRO A 72 2.03 3.79 -16.28
N THR A 73 1.65 5.07 -16.13
CA THR A 73 0.50 5.48 -15.29
C THR A 73 -0.80 4.79 -15.72
N THR A 74 -0.94 4.46 -17.00
CA THR A 74 -2.08 3.69 -17.54
C THR A 74 -2.16 2.26 -17.02
N THR A 75 -1.05 1.67 -16.57
CA THR A 75 -1.00 0.36 -15.92
C THR A 75 -1.57 0.44 -14.49
N LEU A 76 -1.41 1.58 -13.83
CA LEU A 76 -1.83 1.81 -12.45
C LEU A 76 -3.23 2.43 -12.34
N ALA A 77 -3.71 3.09 -13.39
CA ALA A 77 -4.97 3.82 -13.40
C ALA A 77 -6.20 2.90 -13.32
N LEU A 78 -7.24 3.37 -12.63
CA LEU A 78 -8.58 2.81 -12.71
C LEU A 78 -9.18 3.14 -14.08
N LYS A 79 -9.61 2.11 -14.80
CA LYS A 79 -10.20 2.24 -16.13
C LYS A 79 -11.72 2.45 -16.02
N PRO A 80 -12.36 3.08 -17.04
CA PRO A 80 -13.80 3.31 -17.05
C PRO A 80 -14.66 2.04 -16.92
N ASN A 81 -14.13 0.89 -17.33
CA ASN A 81 -14.80 -0.42 -17.20
C ASN A 81 -14.68 -1.04 -15.79
N GLY A 82 -14.10 -0.30 -14.82
CA GLY A 82 -13.93 -0.75 -13.44
C GLY A 82 -12.72 -1.67 -13.21
N THR A 83 -11.84 -1.85 -14.20
CA THR A 83 -10.62 -2.66 -14.07
C THR A 83 -9.39 -1.80 -13.78
N GLY A 84 -8.36 -2.39 -13.15
CA GLY A 84 -7.16 -1.65 -12.75
C GLY A 84 -7.39 -0.80 -11.51
N GLY A 85 -6.56 0.22 -11.31
CA GLY A 85 -6.57 1.05 -10.11
C GLY A 85 -5.90 0.36 -8.91
N LEU A 86 -5.81 1.10 -7.80
CA LEU A 86 -5.37 0.58 -6.52
C LEU A 86 -6.52 0.63 -5.52
N VAL A 87 -6.75 -0.47 -4.80
CA VAL A 87 -7.74 -0.57 -3.74
C VAL A 87 -7.04 -0.73 -2.39
N ILE A 88 -7.59 -0.09 -1.36
CA ILE A 88 -7.20 -0.37 0.02
C ILE A 88 -8.04 -1.55 0.53
N ASP A 89 -7.37 -2.64 0.93
CA ASP A 89 -8.02 -3.82 1.48
C ASP A 89 -7.32 -4.31 2.75
N SER A 90 -8.06 -4.39 3.84
CA SER A 90 -7.60 -4.96 5.10
C SER A 90 -7.54 -6.49 5.08
N GLY A 91 -8.30 -7.13 4.19
CA GLY A 91 -8.45 -8.59 4.09
C GLY A 91 -7.32 -9.28 3.30
N THR A 92 -6.53 -8.53 2.54
CA THR A 92 -5.39 -9.08 1.79
C THR A 92 -4.08 -8.88 2.55
N THR A 93 -3.32 -9.96 2.70
CA THR A 93 -2.03 -9.97 3.41
C THR A 93 -0.94 -9.21 2.66
N PHE A 94 -0.90 -9.33 1.34
CA PHE A 94 0.11 -8.74 0.45
C PHE A 94 -0.54 -7.75 -0.51
N THR A 95 0.25 -6.83 -1.06
CA THR A 95 -0.21 -5.92 -2.12
C THR A 95 0.12 -6.56 -3.48
N PRO A 96 -0.84 -7.23 -4.14
CA PRO A 96 -0.61 -7.73 -5.49
C PRO A 96 -0.44 -6.54 -6.44
N LEU A 97 0.54 -6.66 -7.34
CA LEU A 97 0.72 -5.75 -8.47
C LEU A 97 0.47 -6.54 -9.75
N THR A 98 0.07 -5.84 -10.81
CA THR A 98 0.02 -6.45 -12.15
C THR A 98 1.41 -6.97 -12.53
N ASP A 99 1.49 -8.10 -13.24
CA ASP A 99 2.76 -8.73 -13.62
C ASP A 99 3.82 -7.75 -14.18
N PRO A 100 3.49 -6.78 -15.07
CA PRO A 100 4.49 -5.83 -15.57
C PRO A 100 5.07 -4.93 -14.46
N ALA A 101 4.21 -4.41 -13.58
CA ALA A 101 4.64 -3.57 -12.46
C ALA A 101 5.43 -4.37 -11.42
N TYR A 102 5.01 -5.61 -11.15
CA TYR A 102 5.70 -6.50 -10.23
C TYR A 102 7.11 -6.88 -10.74
N ALA A 103 7.24 -7.17 -12.04
CA ALA A 103 8.53 -7.46 -12.66
C ALA A 103 9.51 -6.28 -12.55
N MET A 104 9.07 -5.06 -12.83
CA MET A 104 9.89 -3.85 -12.68
C MET A 104 10.31 -3.61 -11.23
N LEU A 105 9.39 -3.83 -10.29
CA LEU A 105 9.66 -3.73 -8.87
C LEU A 105 10.73 -4.73 -8.42
N MET A 106 10.60 -6.01 -8.81
CA MET A 106 11.60 -7.04 -8.48
C MET A 106 12.97 -6.68 -9.04
N GLN A 107 13.04 -6.27 -10.31
CA GLN A 107 14.31 -5.86 -10.93
C GLN A 107 14.97 -4.72 -10.18
N ALA A 108 14.20 -3.73 -9.73
CA ALA A 108 14.73 -2.63 -8.95
C ALA A 108 15.30 -3.09 -7.60
N PHE A 109 14.62 -3.98 -6.88
CA PHE A 109 15.17 -4.55 -5.64
C PHE A 109 16.44 -5.37 -5.89
N VAL A 110 16.44 -6.24 -6.90
CA VAL A 110 17.64 -7.04 -7.27
C VAL A 110 18.82 -6.14 -7.60
N SER A 111 18.58 -5.04 -8.32
CA SER A 111 19.64 -4.09 -8.70
C SER A 111 20.23 -3.31 -7.52
N GLN A 112 19.50 -3.18 -6.41
CA GLN A 112 19.88 -2.35 -5.26
C GLN A 112 20.30 -3.15 -4.02
N MET A 113 19.98 -4.45 -3.94
CA MET A 113 20.18 -5.25 -2.73
C MET A 113 21.57 -5.87 -2.59
N ASP A 114 22.46 -5.79 -3.59
CA ASP A 114 23.82 -6.39 -3.60
C ASP A 114 23.93 -7.76 -2.89
N LEU A 115 22.92 -8.60 -3.09
CA LEU A 115 22.81 -9.92 -2.47
C LEU A 115 22.33 -10.95 -3.49
N PRO A 116 22.75 -12.22 -3.38
CA PRO A 116 22.30 -13.27 -4.27
C PRO A 116 20.80 -13.54 -4.10
N VAL A 117 20.06 -13.67 -5.19
CA VAL A 117 18.67 -14.14 -5.16
C VAL A 117 18.66 -15.67 -4.96
N VAL A 118 17.93 -16.16 -3.97
CA VAL A 118 17.86 -17.61 -3.64
C VAL A 118 16.53 -18.25 -3.98
N ALA A 119 15.46 -17.46 -4.07
CA ALA A 119 14.15 -17.94 -4.47
C ALA A 119 13.31 -16.81 -5.08
N VAL A 120 12.57 -17.17 -6.12
CA VAL A 120 11.45 -16.39 -6.66
C VAL A 120 10.27 -17.36 -6.75
N SER A 121 9.20 -17.11 -6.01
CA SER A 121 8.02 -17.97 -6.02
C SER A 121 6.75 -17.12 -5.97
N GLY A 122 5.99 -17.13 -7.06
CA GLY A 122 4.84 -16.23 -7.23
C GLY A 122 5.25 -14.77 -7.06
N TYR A 123 4.70 -14.11 -6.04
CA TYR A 123 4.97 -12.72 -5.70
C TYR A 123 6.00 -12.53 -4.58
N VAL A 124 6.84 -13.53 -4.32
CA VAL A 124 7.88 -13.50 -3.28
C VAL A 124 9.27 -13.49 -3.90
N LEU A 125 10.11 -12.53 -3.49
CA LEU A 125 11.52 -12.40 -3.85
C LEU A 125 12.38 -12.54 -2.58
N CYS A 126 13.29 -13.51 -2.57
CA CYS A 126 14.16 -13.80 -1.42
C CYS A 126 15.65 -13.66 -1.76
N PHE A 127 16.39 -13.03 -0.85
CA PHE A 127 17.85 -12.86 -0.94
C PHE A 127 18.57 -13.76 0.07
N SER A 128 19.76 -14.25 -0.30
CA SER A 128 20.68 -14.86 0.65
C SER A 128 21.25 -13.79 1.56
N LEU A 129 21.20 -14.00 2.87
CA LEU A 129 21.77 -13.07 3.84
C LEU A 129 23.15 -13.56 4.31
N PRO A 130 24.10 -12.64 4.54
CA PRO A 130 25.33 -12.98 5.22
C PRO A 130 25.06 -13.41 6.68
N PRO A 131 26.00 -14.11 7.32
CA PRO A 131 25.86 -14.53 8.72
C PRO A 131 25.58 -13.37 9.69
N ASP A 132 26.13 -12.18 9.40
CA ASP A 132 25.78 -10.93 10.08
C ASP A 132 25.00 -10.00 9.12
N PRO A 133 23.65 -9.94 9.25
CA PRO A 133 22.82 -9.12 8.38
C PRO A 133 22.70 -7.66 8.84
N SER A 134 23.35 -7.25 9.95
CA SER A 134 23.19 -5.90 10.53
C SER A 134 23.61 -4.77 9.58
N GLY A 135 24.55 -5.04 8.67
CA GLY A 135 25.02 -4.11 7.64
C GLY A 135 24.20 -4.11 6.35
N VAL A 136 23.21 -4.99 6.19
CA VAL A 136 22.43 -5.10 4.95
C VAL A 136 21.48 -3.90 4.81
N ALA A 137 21.73 -3.06 3.81
CA ALA A 137 20.90 -1.91 3.51
C ALA A 137 19.74 -2.31 2.58
N VAL A 138 18.53 -2.42 3.14
CA VAL A 138 17.31 -2.61 2.34
C VAL A 138 16.84 -1.25 1.79
N PRO A 139 16.62 -1.10 0.47
CA PRO A 139 16.11 0.14 -0.09
C PRO A 139 14.65 0.36 0.33
N SER A 140 14.28 1.62 0.53
CA SER A 140 12.91 2.00 0.88
C SER A 140 11.96 1.73 -0.27
N LEU A 141 10.71 1.39 0.02
CA LEU A 141 9.63 1.33 -0.96
C LEU A 141 8.69 2.51 -0.73
N ALA A 142 8.36 3.25 -1.78
CA ALA A 142 7.40 4.33 -1.72
C ALA A 142 6.28 4.14 -2.76
N PHE A 143 5.04 4.39 -2.34
CA PHE A 143 3.88 4.53 -3.20
C PHE A 143 3.52 6.01 -3.29
N HIS A 144 3.47 6.53 -4.51
CA HIS A 144 3.15 7.92 -4.79
C HIS A 144 1.69 8.03 -5.16
N PHE A 145 0.89 8.67 -4.32
CA PHE A 145 -0.52 8.94 -4.56
C PHE A 145 -0.73 10.40 -4.98
N ASP A 146 -1.96 10.73 -5.36
CA ASP A 146 -2.35 12.11 -5.65
C ASP A 146 -2.27 12.97 -4.38
N GLY A 147 -1.22 13.79 -4.28
CA GLY A 147 -0.97 14.70 -3.15
C GLY A 147 -0.36 14.06 -1.90
N ALA A 148 0.02 12.77 -1.94
CA ALA A 148 0.57 12.07 -0.77
C ALA A 148 1.55 10.97 -1.13
N ASP A 149 2.59 10.79 -0.32
CA ASP A 149 3.54 9.67 -0.44
C ASP A 149 3.43 8.74 0.77
N MET A 150 3.38 7.43 0.52
CA MET A 150 3.43 6.40 1.55
C MET A 150 4.74 5.62 1.44
N THR A 151 5.64 5.83 2.39
CA THR A 151 6.93 5.12 2.45
C THR A 151 6.91 3.99 3.47
N SER A 152 7.31 2.79 3.06
CA SER A 152 7.62 1.70 3.99
C SER A 152 8.92 2.03 4.73
N ARG A 153 8.87 2.09 6.08
CA ARG A 153 10.06 2.21 6.91
C ARG A 153 10.56 0.83 7.35
N ARG A 154 11.88 0.66 7.34
CA ARG A 154 12.65 -0.56 7.62
C ARG A 154 12.16 -1.33 8.85
N ARG A 155 11.47 -2.47 8.67
CA ARG A 155 11.32 -3.47 9.73
C ARG A 155 11.38 -4.95 9.32
N THR A 156 11.60 -5.33 8.06
CA THR A 156 11.70 -6.77 7.72
C THR A 156 12.55 -7.06 6.47
N THR A 157 13.29 -8.18 6.54
CA THR A 157 14.25 -8.69 5.55
C THR A 157 13.61 -9.49 4.40
N CYS A 158 12.30 -9.70 4.47
CA CYS A 158 11.45 -9.96 3.31
C CYS A 158 10.66 -8.67 3.03
N LEU A 159 10.57 -8.25 1.78
CA LEU A 159 9.79 -7.08 1.42
C LEU A 159 8.29 -7.41 1.53
N TRP A 160 7.71 -7.20 2.71
CA TRP A 160 6.27 -7.27 2.92
C TRP A 160 5.66 -5.96 2.45
N ILE A 161 5.12 -5.94 1.24
CA ILE A 161 4.37 -4.79 0.74
C ILE A 161 2.94 -4.92 1.26
N ARG A 162 2.63 -4.27 2.39
CA ARG A 162 1.25 -4.07 2.84
C ARG A 162 0.97 -2.57 2.87
N VAL A 163 0.05 -2.11 2.03
CA VAL A 163 -0.42 -0.72 2.05
C VAL A 163 -1.25 -0.51 3.33
N THR A 164 -0.66 0.15 4.33
CA THR A 164 -1.36 0.62 5.52
C THR A 164 -1.89 2.03 5.30
N ALA A 165 -3.22 2.11 5.15
CA ALA A 165 -4.13 3.24 5.38
C ALA A 165 -3.96 4.53 4.56
N GLY A 166 -5.09 5.04 4.08
CA GLY A 166 -5.27 6.44 3.65
C GLY A 166 -6.54 6.99 4.32
N CYS A 167 -6.43 8.17 4.92
CA CYS A 167 -7.60 8.97 5.31
C CYS A 167 -8.19 9.59 4.05
N ALA A 168 -9.50 9.57 3.93
CA ALA A 168 -10.15 10.18 2.80
C ALA A 168 -11.51 10.75 3.20
N TRP A 169 -11.78 11.91 2.61
CA TRP A 169 -12.89 12.79 2.89
C TRP A 169 -13.74 12.94 1.62
N ARG A 170 -15.03 13.19 1.81
CA ARG A 170 -15.88 13.86 0.81
C ARG A 170 -16.21 15.24 1.36
N SER A 171 -16.12 16.25 0.51
CA SER A 171 -16.84 17.51 0.66
C SER A 171 -18.32 17.32 0.36
#